data_AF-A0A1B6Y6S6-F1
#
_entry.id   AF-A0A1B6Y6S6-F1
#
_cell.length_a   1.000
_cell.length_b   1.000
_cell.length_c   1.000
_cell.angle_alpha   90.00
_cell.angle_beta   90.00
_cell.angle_gamma   90.00
#
_symmetry.space_group_name_H-M   'P 1'
#
loop_
_entity.id
_entity.type
_entity.pdbx_description
1 polymer ?
#
loop_
_entity_poly.entity_id
_entity_poly.type
_entity_poly.pdbx_seq_one_letter_code
_entity_poly.pdbx_strand_id
1 'polypeptide(L)' 'MSDKHRLYLRDLGFLIKERALEAKNEYQNPEADGKEYREGYLAAYTSIINTMLNQAVSFDIDEKDICLNDFDPENDLWN' A
#
# COMPACT_ATOMS: atom_id res chain seq x y z
N MET A 1 -9.44 -4.66 20.78
CA MET A 1 -9.85 -3.73 19.69
C MET A 1 -11.34 -3.94 19.46
N SER A 2 -12.15 -2.89 19.26
CA SER A 2 -13.56 -3.12 18.89
C SER A 2 -13.64 -3.60 17.43
N ASP A 3 -14.70 -4.33 17.08
CA ASP A 3 -14.89 -4.82 15.70
C ASP A 3 -14.84 -3.71 14.66
N LYS A 4 -15.33 -2.51 15.00
CA LYS A 4 -15.28 -1.34 14.13
C LYS A 4 -13.85 -0.93 13.77
N HIS A 5 -12.94 -0.92 14.74
CA HIS A 5 -11.55 -0.54 14.48
C HIS A 5 -10.81 -1.62 13.68
N ARG A 6 -11.11 -2.91 13.92
CA ARG A 6 -10.53 -4.01 13.14
C ARG A 6 -11.00 -3.97 11.69
N LEU A 7 -12.30 -3.79 11.47
CA LEU A 7 -12.87 -3.65 10.12
C LEU A 7 -12.33 -2.39 9.41
N TYR A 8 -12.19 -1.29 10.13
CA TYR A 8 -11.56 -0.08 9.61
C TYR A 8 -10.12 -0.33 9.16
N LEU A 9 -9.30 -0.98 9.99
CA LEU A 9 -7.90 -1.23 9.65
C LEU A 9 -7.77 -2.15 8.43
N ARG A 10 -8.61 -3.19 8.38
CA ARG A 10 -8.69 -4.11 7.23
C ARG A 10 -9.06 -3.38 5.94
N ASP A 11 -10.12 -2.56 5.98
CA ASP A 11 -10.59 -1.80 4.83
C ASP A 11 -9.55 -0.75 4.40
N LEU A 12 -8.92 -0.07 5.35
CA LEU A 12 -7.86 0.89 5.07
C LEU A 12 -6.67 0.23 4.35
N GLY A 13 -6.21 -0.92 4.81
CA GLY A 13 -5.11 -1.63 4.15
C GLY A 13 -5.47 -2.10 2.73
N PHE A 14 -6.70 -2.60 2.53
CA PHE A 14 -7.22 -2.89 1.20
C PHE A 14 -7.23 -1.63 0.30
N LEU A 15 -7.78 -0.53 0.79
CA LEU A 15 -7.89 0.74 0.03
C LEU A 15 -6.54 1.38 -0.28
N ILE A 16 -5.54 1.22 0.57
CA ILE A 16 -4.17 1.68 0.33
C ILE A 16 -3.51 0.80 -0.73
N LYS A 17 -3.68 -0.53 -0.66
CA LYS A 17 -3.18 -1.47 -1.67
C LYS A 17 -3.74 -1.16 -3.06
N GLU A 18 -5.06 -0.99 -3.18
CA GLU A 18 -5.71 -0.63 -4.46
C GLU A 18 -5.15 0.68 -5.03
N ARG A 19 -5.02 1.72 -4.19
CA ARG A 19 -4.46 3.01 -4.63
C ARG A 19 -2.99 2.93 -5.04
N ALA A 20 -2.21 2.08 -4.37
CA ALA A 20 -0.81 1.86 -4.73
C ALA A 20 -0.70 1.20 -6.11
N LEU A 21 -1.58 0.24 -6.41
CA LEU A 21 -1.67 -0.40 -7.74
C LEU A 21 -2.14 0.59 -8.82
N GLU A 22 -3.09 1.48 -8.50
CA GLU A 22 -3.47 2.59 -9.39
C GLU A 22 -2.28 3.51 -9.67
N ALA A 23 -1.53 3.91 -8.64
CA ALA A 23 -0.34 4.74 -8.78
C ALA A 23 0.74 4.07 -9.64
N LYS A 24 0.91 2.73 -9.53
CA LYS A 24 1.80 1.96 -10.41
C LYS A 24 1.36 2.08 -11.86
N ASN A 25 0.07 1.86 -12.14
CA ASN A 25 -0.45 1.94 -13.50
C ASN A 25 -0.27 3.33 -14.10
N GLU A 26 -0.48 4.39 -13.30
CA GLU A 26 -0.22 5.77 -13.73
C GLU A 26 1.27 6.02 -13.98
N TYR A 27 2.16 5.56 -13.10
CA TYR A 27 3.61 5.66 -13.27
C TYR A 27 4.08 4.98 -14.57
N GLN A 28 3.54 3.79 -14.87
CA GLN A 28 3.86 3.03 -16.08
C GLN A 28 3.23 3.60 -17.37
N ASN A 29 2.28 4.54 -17.27
CA ASN A 29 1.67 5.18 -18.44
C ASN A 29 2.66 6.15 -19.12
N PRO A 30 3.12 5.86 -20.36
CA PRO A 30 4.08 6.69 -21.07
C PRO A 30 3.48 8.01 -21.58
N GLU A 31 2.16 8.07 -21.75
CA GLU A 31 1.45 9.25 -22.28
C GLU A 31 1.06 10.24 -21.19
N ALA A 32 1.25 9.88 -19.90
CA ALA A 32 0.89 10.75 -18.80
C ALA A 32 1.99 11.79 -18.50
N ASP A 33 1.59 13.05 -18.30
CA ASP A 33 2.48 14.15 -17.92
C ASP A 33 2.90 14.09 -16.45
N GLY A 34 4.10 14.59 -16.14
CA GLY A 34 4.58 14.68 -14.76
C GLY A 34 5.16 13.38 -14.20
N LYS A 35 6.05 12.72 -14.95
CA LYS A 35 6.69 11.45 -14.55
C LYS A 35 7.30 11.51 -13.14
N GLU A 36 8.04 12.57 -12.81
CA GLU A 36 8.67 12.75 -11.50
C GLU A 36 7.65 12.78 -10.36
N TYR A 37 6.50 13.43 -10.57
CA TYR A 37 5.41 13.44 -9.59
C TYR A 37 4.85 12.03 -9.38
N ARG A 38 4.59 11.30 -10.46
CA ARG A 38 4.04 9.92 -10.36
C ARG A 38 5.01 8.95 -9.71
N GLU A 39 6.30 9.08 -10.01
CA GLU A 39 7.37 8.32 -9.36
C GLU A 39 7.40 8.61 -7.85
N GLY A 40 7.37 9.88 -7.47
CA GLY A 40 7.29 10.28 -6.05
C GLY A 40 6.01 9.78 -5.37
N TYR A 41 4.88 9.77 -6.08
CA TYR A 41 3.60 9.28 -5.58
C TYR A 41 3.61 7.76 -5.35
N LEU A 42 4.21 6.99 -6.27
CA LEU A 42 4.42 5.55 -6.12
C LEU A 42 5.37 5.22 -4.95
N ALA A 43 6.45 6.00 -4.81
CA ALA A 43 7.37 5.91 -3.67
C ALA A 43 6.68 6.21 -2.33
N ALA A 44 5.75 7.16 -2.29
CA ALA A 44 4.97 7.43 -1.09
C ALA A 44 4.13 6.22 -0.68
N TYR A 45 3.47 5.53 -1.62
CA TYR A 45 2.72 4.32 -1.31
C TYR A 45 3.62 3.17 -0.83
N THR A 46 4.77 2.98 -1.47
CA THR A 46 5.79 2.01 -1.01
C THR A 46 6.16 2.27 0.45
N SER A 47 6.44 3.53 0.81
CA SER A 47 6.76 3.92 2.19
C SER A 47 5.59 3.72 3.16
N ILE A 48 4.36 4.02 2.75
CA ILE A 48 3.16 3.84 3.60
C ILE A 48 2.95 2.36 3.89
N ILE A 49 2.98 1.49 2.88
CA ILE A 49 2.75 0.05 3.04
C ILE A 49 3.85 -0.57 3.90
N ASN A 50 5.12 -0.23 3.64
CA ASN A 50 6.23 -0.66 4.49
C ASN A 50 6.05 -0.20 5.96
N THR A 51 5.54 1.01 6.18
CA THR A 51 5.22 1.48 7.53
C THR A 51 4.12 0.64 8.16
N MET A 52 3.05 0.32 7.44
CA MET A 52 1.96 -0.51 7.92
C MET A 52 2.42 -1.93 8.28
N LEU A 53 3.21 -2.57 7.43
CA LEU A 53 3.78 -3.90 7.68
C LEU A 53 4.69 -3.91 8.92
N ASN A 54 5.58 -2.92 9.04
CA ASN A 54 6.45 -2.79 10.22
C ASN A 54 5.66 -2.55 11.52
N GLN A 55 4.59 -1.77 11.46
CA GLN A 55 3.69 -1.58 12.60
C GLN A 55 2.95 -2.88 12.93
N ALA A 56 2.48 -3.64 11.93
CA ALA A 56 1.82 -4.92 12.14
C ALA A 56 2.71 -5.89 12.93
N VAL A 57 3.98 -6.02 12.52
CA VAL A 57 4.99 -6.79 13.26
C VAL A 57 5.17 -6.27 14.69
N SER A 58 5.27 -4.95 14.87
CA SER A 58 5.49 -4.33 16.18
C SER A 58 4.33 -4.55 17.16
N PHE A 59 3.11 -4.69 16.65
CA PHE A 59 1.88 -4.90 17.42
C PHE A 59 1.38 -6.35 17.42
N ASP A 60 2.15 -7.29 16.86
CA ASP A 60 1.77 -8.71 16.71
C ASP A 60 0.41 -8.87 15.99
N ILE A 61 0.21 -8.10 14.91
CA ILE A 61 -0.96 -8.14 14.04
C ILE A 61 -0.61 -8.97 12.80
N ASP A 62 -1.40 -10.00 12.50
CA ASP A 62 -1.26 -10.78 11.26
C ASP A 62 -1.54 -9.87 10.05
N GLU A 63 -0.68 -9.93 9.03
CA GLU A 63 -0.84 -9.14 7.80
C GLU A 63 -2.21 -9.37 7.11
N LYS A 64 -2.84 -10.54 7.33
CA LYS A 64 -4.20 -10.85 6.85
C LYS A 64 -5.26 -9.95 7.48
N ASP A 65 -5.05 -9.52 8.71
CA ASP A 65 -5.98 -8.63 9.42
C ASP A 65 -5.92 -7.20 8.90
N ILE A 66 -4.85 -6.85 8.16
CA ILE A 66 -4.69 -5.55 7.48
C ILE A 66 -4.71 -5.67 5.95
N CYS A 67 -5.08 -6.84 5.39
CA CYS A 67 -5.17 -7.08 3.95
C CYS A 67 -3.88 -6.86 3.14
N LEU A 68 -2.70 -7.06 3.75
CA LEU A 68 -1.39 -6.90 3.10
C LEU A 68 -0.56 -8.20 3.02
N ASN A 69 -1.11 -9.35 3.43
CA ASN A 69 -0.39 -10.64 3.51
C ASN A 69 0.07 -11.23 2.17
N ASP A 70 -0.36 -10.63 1.06
CA ASP A 70 -0.13 -11.07 -0.32
C ASP A 70 0.53 -9.96 -1.14
N PHE A 71 1.14 -8.97 -0.48
CA PHE A 71 1.63 -7.77 -1.13
C PHE A 71 3.03 -7.41 -0.65
N ASP A 72 3.99 -7.48 -1.57
CA ASP A 72 5.36 -7.02 -1.41
C ASP A 72 5.51 -5.67 -2.13
N PRO A 73 5.54 -4.53 -1.42
CA PRO A 73 5.57 -3.22 -2.06
C PRO A 73 6.81 -2.98 -2.93
N GLU A 74 7.93 -3.65 -2.71
CA GLU A 74 9.11 -3.49 -3.59
C GLU A 74 8.88 -4.24 -4.90
N ASN A 75 8.40 -5.48 -4.84
CA ASN A 75 8.19 -6.29 -6.03
C ASN A 75 6.90 -5.93 -6.79
N ASP A 76 5.80 -5.73 -6.09
CA ASP A 76 4.49 -5.52 -6.69
C ASP A 76 4.31 -4.10 -7.25
N LEU A 77 5.05 -3.09 -6.76
CA LEU A 77 4.95 -1.72 -7.27
C LEU A 77 5.99 -1.38 -8.32
N TRP A 78 7.21 -1.92 -8.23
CA TRP A 78 8.32 -1.48 -9.08
C TRP A 78 8.71 -2.45 -10.19
N ASN A 79 8.27 -3.72 -10.14
CA ASN A 79 8.50 -4.69 -11.22
C ASN A 79 7.37 -4.77 -12.24
#